data_AF-A0AAJ0BRB6-F1
#
_entry.id   AF-A0AAJ0BRB6-F1
#
_cell.length_a   1.000
_cell.length_b   1.000
_cell.length_c   1.000
_cell.angle_alpha   90.00
_cell.angle_beta   90.00
_cell.angle_gamma   90.00
#
_symmetry.space_group_name_H-M   'P 1'
#
loop_
_entity.id
_entity.type
_entity.pdbx_description
1 polymer ?
#
loop_
_entity_poly.entity_id
_entity_poly.type
_entity_poly.pdbx_seq_one_letter_code
_entity_poly.pdbx_strand_id
1 'polypeptide(L)'
;MRRPDPTQIFALAAEFMVVVPTLVLFAVIYADDLRTTLWEIGGNKGWNSDPRLRIYFYANHREPPEIPFIWSQRLTDSVLAIAMLGVAVWLARFTLLYFGATMARINAVYDILLSGLWTYAVVAQSSGDFSDPEHPCSRPWYLEKSCTQVGSQNRGACVAAKVSFFLALLAM
;
A
#
# COMPACT_ATOMS: atom_id res chain seq x y z
N MET A 1 -18.82 34.99 8.35
CA MET A 1 -18.49 33.60 7.99
C MET A 1 -19.24 33.21 6.73
N ARG A 2 -18.53 32.87 5.64
CA ARG A 2 -19.14 32.34 4.42
C ARG A 2 -19.61 30.92 4.75
N ARG A 3 -20.88 30.57 4.46
CA ARG A 3 -21.34 29.19 4.66
C ARG A 3 -20.54 28.26 3.73
N PRO A 4 -20.01 27.13 4.23
CA PRO A 4 -19.31 26.16 3.40
C PRO A 4 -20.29 25.61 2.34
N ASP A 5 -19.77 25.42 1.12
CA ASP A 5 -20.52 24.83 0.03
C ASP A 5 -20.84 23.36 0.34
N PRO A 6 -22.10 22.89 0.22
CA PRO A 6 -22.45 21.49 0.41
C PRO A 6 -21.57 20.51 -0.37
N THR A 7 -21.09 20.90 -1.55
CA THR A 7 -20.19 20.08 -2.37
C THR A 7 -18.83 19.87 -1.71
N GLN A 8 -18.28 20.90 -1.05
CA GLN A 8 -17.01 20.81 -0.34
C GLN A 8 -17.11 19.92 0.89
N ILE A 9 -18.23 19.99 1.61
CA ILE A 9 -18.49 19.10 2.76
C ILE A 9 -18.58 17.65 2.30
N PHE A 10 -19.31 17.39 1.22
CA PHE A 10 -19.45 16.05 0.67
C PHE A 10 -18.09 15.50 0.20
N ALA A 11 -17.30 16.28 -0.53
CA ALA A 11 -15.97 15.88 -0.98
C ALA A 11 -15.05 15.54 0.20
N LEU A 12 -15.04 16.37 1.24
CA LEU A 12 -14.22 16.16 2.43
C LEU A 12 -14.66 14.93 3.24
N ALA A 13 -15.96 14.65 3.29
CA ALA A 13 -16.49 13.44 3.92
C ALA A 13 -16.13 12.18 3.11
N ALA A 14 -16.20 12.24 1.78
CA ALA A 14 -15.76 11.14 0.93
C ALA A 14 -14.25 10.88 1.07
N GLU A 15 -13.43 11.94 1.07
CA GLU A 15 -11.98 11.86 1.31
C GLU A 15 -11.68 11.21 2.66
N PHE A 16 -12.38 11.62 3.73
CA PHE A 16 -12.24 11.03 5.08
C PHE A 16 -12.44 9.51 5.07
N MET A 17 -13.51 9.05 4.39
CA MET A 17 -13.85 7.63 4.29
C MET A 17 -12.82 6.80 3.50
N VAL A 18 -11.93 7.45 2.75
CA VAL A 18 -10.82 6.79 2.06
C VAL A 18 -9.54 6.89 2.88
N VAL A 19 -9.13 8.10 3.30
CA VAL A 19 -7.82 8.33 3.92
C VAL A 19 -7.68 7.65 5.29
N VAL A 20 -8.73 7.62 6.10
CA VAL A 20 -8.67 7.02 7.44
C VAL A 20 -8.54 5.50 7.39
N PRO A 21 -9.42 4.75 6.68
CA PRO A 21 -9.25 3.31 6.54
C PRO A 21 -7.91 2.95 5.89
N THR A 22 -7.44 3.76 4.94
CA THR A 22 -6.14 3.56 4.30
C THR A 22 -5.00 3.65 5.30
N LEU A 23 -4.93 4.71 6.11
CA LEU A 23 -3.92 4.85 7.15
C LEU A 23 -4.00 3.71 8.17
N VAL A 24 -5.20 3.39 8.65
CA VAL A 24 -5.39 2.32 9.65
C VAL A 24 -4.90 0.98 9.09
N LEU A 25 -5.29 0.64 7.87
CA LEU A 25 -4.88 -0.63 7.26
C LEU A 25 -3.36 -0.68 7.04
N PHE A 26 -2.75 0.37 6.49
CA PHE A 26 -1.30 0.39 6.30
C PHE A 26 -0.52 0.40 7.61
N ALA A 27 -1.04 1.02 8.68
CA ALA A 27 -0.44 0.94 10.00
C ALA A 27 -0.50 -0.49 10.59
N VAL A 28 -1.64 -1.19 10.40
CA VAL A 28 -1.76 -2.60 10.79
C VAL A 28 -0.81 -3.47 9.98
N ILE A 29 -0.78 -3.30 8.65
CA ILE A 29 0.12 -4.04 7.75
C ILE A 29 1.60 -3.77 8.04
N TYR A 30 1.94 -2.57 8.51
CA TYR A 30 3.30 -2.22 8.91
C TYR A 30 3.70 -2.90 10.24
N ALA A 31 2.77 -2.98 11.19
CA ALA A 31 3.01 -3.60 12.49
C ALA A 31 2.99 -5.13 12.44
N ASP A 32 2.16 -5.70 11.57
CA ASP A 32 2.02 -7.12 11.34
C ASP A 32 3.09 -7.57 10.33
N ASP A 33 3.70 -8.74 10.51
CA ASP A 33 4.72 -9.28 9.58
C ASP A 33 4.09 -9.79 8.26
N LEU A 34 3.05 -9.10 7.79
CA LEU A 34 2.18 -9.47 6.67
C LEU A 34 2.98 -9.65 5.38
N ARG A 35 3.90 -8.73 5.10
CA ARG A 35 4.80 -8.80 3.94
C ARG A 35 5.63 -10.08 3.95
N THR A 36 6.28 -10.36 5.07
CA THR A 36 7.12 -11.56 5.25
C THR A 36 6.27 -12.83 5.10
N THR A 37 5.10 -12.85 5.74
CA THR A 37 4.13 -13.95 5.67
C THR A 37 3.66 -14.20 4.23
N LEU A 38 3.30 -13.16 3.48
CA LEU A 38 2.85 -13.29 2.09
C LEU A 38 3.98 -13.74 1.17
N TRP A 39 5.20 -13.28 1.40
CA TRP A 39 6.37 -13.72 0.66
C TRP A 39 6.63 -15.21 0.89
N GLU A 40 6.62 -15.66 2.15
CA GLU A 40 6.81 -17.08 2.51
C GLU A 40 5.72 -17.99 1.95
N ILE A 41 4.45 -17.58 2.03
CA ILE A 41 3.34 -18.39 1.50
C ILE A 41 3.51 -18.64 0.01
N GLY A 42 3.85 -17.58 -0.74
CA GLY A 42 4.03 -17.71 -2.18
C GLY A 42 5.28 -18.53 -2.52
N GLY A 43 6.39 -18.32 -1.79
CA GLY A 43 7.63 -19.08 -1.97
C GLY A 43 7.44 -20.58 -1.72
N ASN A 44 6.77 -20.96 -0.62
CA ASN A 44 6.44 -22.36 -0.31
C ASN A 44 5.55 -23.02 -1.38
N LYS A 45 4.82 -22.21 -2.17
CA LYS A 45 3.93 -22.68 -3.23
C LYS A 45 4.53 -22.53 -4.64
N GLY A 46 5.76 -22.03 -4.74
CA GLY A 46 6.43 -21.74 -6.02
C GLY A 46 5.73 -20.66 -6.85
N TRP A 47 5.07 -19.69 -6.21
CA TRP A 47 4.37 -18.60 -6.89
C TRP A 47 5.23 -17.34 -7.08
N ASN A 48 6.31 -17.23 -6.32
CA ASN A 48 7.31 -16.16 -6.35
C ASN A 48 8.60 -16.69 -5.68
N SER A 49 9.62 -15.84 -5.57
CA SER A 49 10.87 -16.22 -4.91
C SER A 49 10.65 -16.65 -3.46
N ASP A 50 11.45 -17.59 -2.95
CA ASP A 50 11.42 -18.01 -1.55
C ASP A 50 12.39 -17.15 -0.70
N PRO A 51 11.91 -16.42 0.33
CA PRO A 51 12.78 -15.64 1.21
C PRO A 51 13.85 -16.49 1.91
N ARG A 52 13.61 -17.79 2.12
CA ARG A 52 14.57 -18.72 2.74
C ARG A 52 15.79 -18.97 1.87
N LEU A 53 15.70 -18.76 0.57
CA LEU A 53 16.83 -18.90 -0.35
C LEU A 53 17.98 -17.97 0.07
N ARG A 54 17.68 -16.79 0.62
CA ARG A 54 18.69 -15.85 1.12
C ARG A 54 19.47 -16.42 2.30
N ILE A 55 18.82 -17.13 3.21
CA ILE A 55 19.46 -17.81 4.35
C ILE A 55 20.34 -18.95 3.83
N TYR A 56 19.85 -19.71 2.85
CA TYR A 56 20.64 -20.77 2.21
C TYR A 56 21.91 -20.23 1.56
N PHE A 57 21.83 -19.15 0.78
CA PHE A 57 22.99 -18.53 0.14
C PHE A 57 23.98 -18.00 1.18
N TYR A 58 23.49 -17.31 2.22
CA TYR A 58 24.33 -16.83 3.32
C TYR A 58 25.07 -17.98 4.02
N ALA A 59 24.39 -19.07 4.36
CA ALA A 59 25.00 -20.24 4.99
C ALA A 59 26.04 -20.92 4.09
N ASN A 60 25.87 -20.86 2.77
CA ASN A 60 26.80 -21.40 1.79
C ASN A 60 27.85 -20.37 1.31
N HIS A 61 28.01 -19.25 2.02
CA HIS A 61 29.00 -18.20 1.69
C HIS A 61 28.85 -17.65 0.26
N ARG A 62 27.61 -17.63 -0.24
CA ARG A 62 27.24 -17.06 -1.54
C ARG A 62 26.50 -15.75 -1.32
N GLU A 63 26.59 -14.86 -2.30
CA GLU A 63 25.86 -13.59 -2.28
C GLU A 63 24.34 -13.85 -2.36
N PRO A 64 23.55 -13.43 -1.36
CA PRO A 64 22.13 -13.69 -1.35
C PRO A 64 21.41 -12.88 -2.44
N PRO A 65 20.35 -13.43 -3.04
CA PRO A 65 19.57 -12.68 -4.03
C PRO A 65 18.98 -11.40 -3.42
N GLU A 66 18.88 -10.37 -4.26
CA GLU A 66 18.29 -9.08 -3.88
C GLU A 66 16.83 -9.26 -3.49
N ILE A 67 16.37 -8.49 -2.50
CA ILE A 67 14.97 -8.50 -2.08
C ILE A 67 14.16 -7.80 -3.17
N PRO A 68 13.17 -8.47 -3.78
CA PRO A 68 12.28 -7.83 -4.75
C PRO A 68 11.60 -6.60 -4.14
N PHE A 69 11.40 -5.55 -4.94
CA PHE A 69 10.89 -4.28 -4.43
C PHE A 69 9.53 -4.41 -3.73
N ILE A 70 8.65 -5.27 -4.25
CA ILE A 70 7.36 -5.61 -3.63
C ILE A 70 7.49 -6.15 -2.20
N TRP A 71 8.56 -6.89 -1.89
CA TRP A 71 8.83 -7.46 -0.58
C TRP A 71 9.81 -6.62 0.24
N SER A 72 10.11 -5.39 -0.20
CA SER A 72 11.03 -4.51 0.49
C SER A 72 10.36 -3.73 1.63
N GLN A 73 11.12 -3.46 2.69
CA GLN A 73 10.65 -2.54 3.77
C GLN A 73 10.43 -1.13 3.23
N ARG A 74 11.28 -0.72 2.29
CA ARG A 74 11.22 0.60 1.65
C ARG A 74 9.85 0.88 1.04
N LEU A 75 9.23 -0.12 0.40
CA LEU A 75 7.89 0.02 -0.14
C LEU A 75 6.86 0.24 0.97
N THR A 76 6.84 -0.64 1.98
CA THR A 76 5.91 -0.54 3.12
C THR A 76 6.03 0.81 3.83
N ASP A 77 7.25 1.27 4.10
CA ASP A 77 7.52 2.57 4.73
C ASP A 77 6.99 3.73 3.88
N SER A 78 7.23 3.68 2.57
CA SER A 78 6.80 4.72 1.63
C SER A 78 5.28 4.81 1.56
N VAL A 79 4.58 3.68 1.48
CA VAL A 79 3.11 3.69 1.40
C VAL A 79 2.48 4.15 2.71
N LEU A 80 3.03 3.75 3.86
CA LEU A 80 2.59 4.28 5.15
C LEU A 80 2.81 5.80 5.25
N ALA A 81 3.96 6.30 4.78
CA ALA A 81 4.24 7.74 4.74
C ALA A 81 3.24 8.51 3.86
N ILE A 82 2.89 7.97 2.68
CA ILE A 82 1.88 8.56 1.79
C ILE A 82 0.52 8.59 2.49
N ALA A 83 0.12 7.52 3.18
CA ALA A 83 -1.14 7.46 3.93
C ALA A 83 -1.19 8.49 5.08
N MET A 84 -0.09 8.64 5.83
CA MET A 84 0.03 9.66 6.87
C MET A 84 -0.07 11.08 6.29
N LEU A 85 0.59 11.34 5.16
CA LEU A 85 0.51 12.61 4.45
C LEU A 85 -0.92 12.90 3.99
N GLY A 86 -1.64 11.91 3.48
CA GLY A 86 -3.05 12.04 3.07
C GLY A 86 -3.94 12.49 4.23
N VAL A 87 -3.80 11.88 5.41
CA VAL A 87 -4.54 12.31 6.61
C VAL A 87 -4.14 13.71 7.07
N ALA A 88 -2.86 14.07 7.00
CA ALA A 88 -2.39 15.41 7.35
C ALA A 88 -2.98 16.49 6.41
N VAL A 89 -3.01 16.23 5.10
CA VAL A 89 -3.63 17.11 4.10
C VAL A 89 -5.14 17.23 4.35
N TRP A 90 -5.82 16.11 4.62
CA TRP A 90 -7.24 16.11 4.95
C TRP A 90 -7.54 16.96 6.20
N LEU A 91 -6.76 16.80 7.27
CA LEU A 91 -6.88 17.62 8.49
C LEU A 91 -6.69 19.11 8.19
N ALA A 92 -5.67 19.46 7.40
CA ALA A 92 -5.44 20.85 7.00
C ALA A 92 -6.62 21.42 6.20
N ARG A 93 -7.19 20.63 5.26
CA ARG A 93 -8.38 21.01 4.48
C ARG A 93 -9.60 21.20 5.37
N PHE A 94 -9.81 20.30 6.32
CA PHE A 94 -10.89 20.42 7.31
C PHE A 94 -10.77 21.71 8.12
N THR A 95 -9.58 22.02 8.63
CA THR A 95 -9.33 23.27 9.36
C THR A 95 -9.57 24.51 8.49
N LEU A 96 -9.09 24.51 7.24
CA LEU A 96 -9.32 25.62 6.30
C LEU A 96 -10.81 25.81 5.98
N LEU A 97 -11.56 24.72 5.82
CA LEU A 97 -13.02 24.75 5.61
C LEU A 97 -13.74 25.31 6.82
N TYR A 98 -13.36 24.88 8.03
CA TYR A 98 -13.93 25.34 9.29
C TYR A 98 -13.77 26.86 9.47
N PHE A 99 -12.59 27.41 9.17
CA PHE A 99 -12.34 28.86 9.22
C PHE A 99 -12.83 29.64 7.99
N GLY A 100 -13.35 28.96 6.96
CA GLY A 100 -13.79 29.59 5.72
C GLY A 100 -12.65 30.18 4.87
N ALA A 101 -11.43 29.66 5.02
CA ALA A 101 -10.21 30.12 4.36
C ALA A 101 -9.76 29.19 3.22
N THR A 102 -10.70 28.46 2.59
CA THR A 102 -10.37 27.49 1.54
C THR A 102 -9.87 28.17 0.27
N MET A 103 -8.74 27.68 -0.24
CA MET A 103 -8.07 28.20 -1.44
C MET A 103 -8.02 27.11 -2.51
N ALA A 104 -8.85 27.24 -3.55
CA ALA A 104 -8.99 26.22 -4.59
C ALA A 104 -7.65 25.85 -5.28
N ARG A 105 -6.76 26.83 -5.49
CA ARG A 105 -5.45 26.59 -6.10
C ARG A 105 -4.55 25.71 -5.24
N ILE A 106 -4.54 25.93 -3.92
CA ILE A 106 -3.73 25.14 -2.98
C ILE A 106 -4.27 23.71 -2.91
N ASN A 107 -5.60 23.56 -2.85
CA ASN A 107 -6.22 22.24 -2.86
C ASN A 107 -5.84 21.46 -4.13
N ALA A 108 -5.93 22.08 -5.31
CA ALA A 108 -5.55 21.44 -6.57
C ALA A 108 -4.09 20.98 -6.60
N VAL A 109 -3.16 21.76 -6.03
CA VAL A 109 -1.75 21.34 -5.92
C VAL A 109 -1.61 20.10 -5.03
N TYR A 110 -2.31 20.07 -3.89
CA TYR A 110 -2.31 18.89 -3.03
C TYR A 110 -2.92 17.66 -3.71
N ASP A 111 -4.01 17.82 -4.47
CA ASP A 111 -4.63 16.72 -5.21
C ASP A 111 -3.66 16.14 -6.25
N ILE A 112 -2.98 16.99 -7.02
CA ILE A 112 -2.00 16.55 -8.03
C ILE A 112 -0.84 15.80 -7.36
N LEU A 113 -0.32 16.31 -6.25
CA LEU A 113 0.80 15.69 -5.54
C LEU A 113 0.41 14.34 -4.92
N LEU A 114 -0.74 14.29 -4.23
CA LEU A 114 -1.22 13.04 -3.62
C LEU A 114 -1.58 12.01 -4.69
N SER A 115 -2.23 12.41 -5.77
CA SER A 115 -2.54 11.52 -6.89
C SER A 115 -1.28 10.91 -7.52
N GLY A 116 -0.23 11.72 -7.70
CA GLY A 116 1.06 11.24 -8.18
C GLY A 116 1.73 10.25 -7.23
N LEU A 117 1.69 10.50 -5.92
CA LEU A 117 2.22 9.60 -4.89
C LEU A 117 1.45 8.28 -4.83
N TRP A 118 0.11 8.32 -4.87
CA TRP A 118 -0.72 7.12 -4.88
C TRP A 118 -0.56 6.32 -6.17
N THR A 119 -0.42 7.00 -7.31
CA THR A 119 -0.09 6.34 -8.60
C THR A 119 1.23 5.57 -8.49
N TYR A 120 2.28 6.20 -7.93
CA TYR A 120 3.55 5.52 -7.68
C TYR A 120 3.37 4.31 -6.73
N ALA A 121 2.63 4.48 -5.63
CA ALA A 121 2.36 3.42 -4.68
C ALA A 121 1.61 2.22 -5.31
N VAL A 122 0.67 2.47 -6.21
CA VAL A 122 -0.06 1.43 -6.95
C VAL A 122 0.88 0.68 -7.89
N VAL A 123 1.68 1.40 -8.68
CA VAL A 123 2.67 0.79 -9.58
C VAL A 123 3.66 -0.07 -8.79
N ALA A 124 4.16 0.46 -7.67
CA ALA A 124 5.09 -0.24 -6.80
C ALA A 124 4.47 -1.48 -6.13
N GLN A 125 3.23 -1.40 -5.65
CA GLN A 125 2.52 -2.55 -5.09
C GLN A 125 2.12 -3.58 -6.15
N SER A 126 2.13 -3.22 -7.44
CA SER A 126 1.95 -4.14 -8.56
C SER A 126 3.26 -4.68 -9.13
N SER A 127 4.41 -4.29 -8.55
CA SER A 127 5.72 -4.69 -9.06
C SER A 127 5.94 -6.20 -8.95
N GLY A 128 6.67 -6.73 -9.92
CA GLY A 128 7.01 -8.14 -9.99
C GLY A 128 8.16 -8.54 -9.08
N ASP A 129 8.34 -9.85 -8.97
CA ASP A 129 9.45 -10.53 -8.32
C ASP A 129 10.17 -11.40 -9.35
N PHE A 130 11.40 -11.01 -9.69
CA PHE A 130 12.26 -11.71 -10.64
C PHE A 130 13.60 -12.12 -10.00
N SER A 131 13.67 -12.14 -8.67
CA SER A 131 14.91 -12.47 -7.95
C SER A 131 15.26 -13.97 -8.04
N ASP A 132 14.28 -14.81 -8.37
CA ASP A 132 14.46 -16.24 -8.63
C ASP A 132 14.11 -16.56 -10.09
N PRO A 133 15.08 -16.95 -10.94
CA PRO A 133 14.84 -17.35 -12.32
C PRO A 133 13.93 -18.58 -12.49
N GLU A 134 13.84 -19.45 -11.48
CA GLU A 134 12.98 -20.63 -11.53
C GLU A 134 11.51 -20.31 -11.20
N HIS A 135 11.27 -19.25 -10.42
CA HIS A 135 9.93 -18.82 -9.99
C HIS A 135 9.65 -17.34 -10.29
N PRO A 136 9.74 -16.89 -11.57
CA PRO A 136 9.49 -15.50 -11.92
C PRO A 136 8.00 -15.15 -11.78
N CYS A 137 7.74 -13.98 -11.21
CA CYS A 137 6.40 -13.51 -10.88
C CYS A 137 6.23 -12.07 -11.40
N SER A 138 5.47 -11.86 -12.46
CA SER A 138 5.33 -10.50 -13.04
C SER A 138 4.51 -9.54 -12.17
N ARG A 139 3.63 -10.08 -11.33
CA ARG A 139 2.78 -9.34 -10.38
C ARG A 139 2.64 -10.14 -9.11
N PRO A 140 2.42 -9.51 -7.95
CA PRO A 140 2.28 -10.22 -6.70
C PRO A 140 1.16 -11.26 -6.76
N TRP A 141 1.45 -12.49 -6.34
CA TRP A 141 0.54 -13.63 -6.45
C TRP A 141 -0.83 -13.38 -5.81
N TYR A 142 -0.89 -12.57 -4.74
CA TYR A 142 -2.14 -12.26 -4.04
C TYR A 142 -3.06 -11.39 -4.89
N LEU A 143 -2.58 -10.69 -5.93
CA LEU A 143 -3.46 -9.96 -6.87
C LEU A 143 -4.05 -10.89 -7.94
N GLU A 144 -3.31 -11.92 -8.35
CA GLU A 144 -3.73 -12.82 -9.43
C GLU A 144 -4.55 -14.02 -8.93
N LYS A 145 -4.32 -14.45 -7.70
CA LYS A 145 -4.92 -15.68 -7.15
C LYS A 145 -6.03 -15.39 -6.15
N SER A 146 -6.89 -16.39 -5.94
CA SER A 146 -7.93 -16.31 -4.91
C SER A 146 -7.33 -16.55 -3.52
N CYS A 147 -7.75 -15.77 -2.53
CA CYS A 147 -7.37 -15.97 -1.13
C CYS A 147 -7.91 -17.27 -0.53
N THR A 148 -8.82 -17.98 -1.21
CA THR A 148 -9.27 -19.32 -0.81
C THR A 148 -8.20 -20.39 -1.03
N GLN A 149 -7.21 -20.14 -1.88
CA GLN A 149 -6.10 -21.06 -2.10
C GLN A 149 -5.08 -21.03 -0.95
N VAL A 150 -5.14 -20.01 -0.11
CA VAL A 150 -4.29 -19.82 1.05
C VAL A 150 -5.10 -20.31 2.25
N GLY A 151 -4.58 -21.26 3.03
CA GLY A 151 -5.31 -21.90 4.12
C GLY A 151 -6.00 -20.91 5.07
N SER A 152 -7.04 -21.35 5.78
CA SER A 152 -7.92 -20.47 6.58
C SER A 152 -7.19 -19.50 7.51
N GLN A 153 -6.08 -19.94 8.11
CA GLN A 153 -5.21 -19.14 8.98
C GLN A 153 -4.64 -17.89 8.29
N ASN A 154 -4.22 -18.02 7.02
CA ASN A 154 -3.52 -16.96 6.28
C ASN A 154 -4.44 -16.19 5.32
N ARG A 155 -5.73 -16.54 5.28
CA ARG A 155 -6.72 -15.88 4.43
C ARG A 155 -6.85 -14.39 4.77
N GLY A 156 -6.77 -14.04 6.06
CA GLY A 156 -6.81 -12.65 6.53
C GLY A 156 -5.71 -11.81 5.90
N ALA A 157 -4.49 -12.34 5.85
CA ALA A 157 -3.34 -11.63 5.28
C ALA A 157 -3.51 -11.36 3.78
N CYS A 158 -3.98 -12.36 3.02
CA CYS A 158 -4.26 -12.19 1.59
C CYS A 158 -5.37 -11.16 1.33
N VAL A 159 -6.45 -11.19 2.13
CA VAL A 159 -7.54 -10.21 2.00
C VAL A 159 -7.04 -8.81 2.35
N ALA A 160 -6.27 -8.64 3.42
CA ALA A 160 -5.69 -7.36 3.80
C ALA A 160 -4.82 -6.76 2.69
N ALA A 161 -3.96 -7.56 2.05
CA ALA A 161 -3.14 -7.11 0.92
C ALA A 161 -3.96 -6.70 -0.32
N LYS A 162 -5.05 -7.42 -0.61
CA LYS A 162 -5.97 -7.01 -1.68
C LYS A 162 -6.69 -5.70 -1.37
N VAL A 163 -7.16 -5.56 -0.14
CA VAL A 163 -7.86 -4.36 0.31
C VAL A 163 -6.91 -3.17 0.34
N SER A 164 -5.65 -3.34 0.75
CA SER A 164 -4.65 -2.26 0.75
C SER A 164 -4.36 -1.76 -0.65
N PHE A 165 -4.24 -2.67 -1.62
CA PHE A 165 -4.10 -2.31 -3.02
C PHE A 165 -5.34 -1.56 -3.55
N PHE A 166 -6.54 -2.03 -3.21
CA PHE A 166 -7.78 -1.37 -3.60
C PHE A 166 -7.93 0.03 -2.98
N LEU A 167 -7.58 0.20 -1.71
CA LEU A 167 -7.59 1.51 -1.05
C LEU A 167 -6.56 2.46 -1.68
N ALA A 168 -5.39 1.97 -2.05
CA ALA A 168 -4.40 2.77 -2.79
C ALA A 168 -4.93 3.26 -4.15
N LEU A 169 -5.75 2.46 -4.84
CA LEU A 169 -6.44 2.88 -6.06
C LEU A 169 -7.52 3.94 -5.81
N LEU A 170 -8.26 3.84 -4.70
CA LEU A 170 -9.29 4.81 -4.34
C LEU A 170 -8.73 6.15 -3.85
N ALA A 171 -7.52 6.14 -3.31
CA ALA A 171 -6.85 7.32 -2.79
C ALA A 171 -6.12 8.15 -3.88
N MET A 172 -6.09 7.65 -5.12
CA MET A 172 -5.56 8.32 -6.33
C MET A 172 -6.38 9.55 -6.74
#